data_AF-A0A7C0UAS2-F1
#
_entry.id   AF-A0A7C0UAS2-F1
#
_cell.length_a   1.000
_cell.length_b   1.000
_cell.length_c   1.000
_cell.angle_alpha   90.00
_cell.angle_beta   90.00
_cell.angle_gamma   90.00
#
_symmetry.space_group_name_H-M   'P 1'
#
loop_
_entity.id
_entity.type
_entity.pdbx_description
1 polymer ?
#
loop_
_entity_poly.entity_id
_entity_poly.type
_entity_poly.pdbx_seq_one_letter_code
_entity_poly.pdbx_strand_id
1 'polypeptide(L)'
;MENKSAGICELCGHYVAVRQKAHIVSEGKKRGVNLLMLCPTCHIMFDTHVKPKIYKALIEAGVRKEDLPKSWEKSIYQQAAEASQKARQRKKGPSSRSP
;
A
#
# COMPACT_ATOMS: atom_id res chain seq x y z
N MET A 1 8.15 23.76 -14.60
CA MET A 1 9.20 22.78 -14.98
C MET A 1 8.52 21.44 -15.25
N GLU A 2 8.38 21.11 -16.52
CA GLU A 2 7.84 19.84 -16.98
C GLU A 2 8.90 18.75 -16.84
N ASN A 3 8.66 17.81 -15.93
CA ASN A 3 9.19 16.46 -16.03
C ASN A 3 8.05 15.52 -15.62
N LYS A 4 6.99 15.50 -16.45
CA LYS A 4 6.01 14.41 -16.42
C LYS A 4 6.77 13.18 -16.91
N SER A 5 7.31 12.38 -16.00
CA SER A 5 8.03 11.15 -16.33
C SER A 5 7.28 10.40 -17.43
N ALA A 6 7.83 10.41 -18.65
CA ALA A 6 7.13 10.09 -19.88
C ALA A 6 6.94 8.57 -20.00
N GLY A 7 5.92 8.02 -19.35
CA GLY A 7 5.61 6.59 -19.39
C GLY A 7 6.60 5.68 -18.64
N ILE A 8 7.71 6.20 -18.12
CA ILE A 8 8.71 5.41 -17.40
C ILE A 8 8.22 5.01 -16.00
N CYS A 9 8.34 3.72 -15.67
CA CYS A 9 8.13 3.19 -14.33
C CYS A 9 9.27 3.61 -13.40
N GLU A 10 8.95 4.23 -12.26
CA GLU A 10 9.95 4.75 -11.31
C GLU A 10 10.67 3.66 -10.51
N LEU A 11 10.20 2.41 -10.57
CA LEU A 11 10.84 1.28 -9.87
C LEU A 11 11.75 0.45 -10.78
N CYS A 12 11.30 0.09 -11.98
CA CYS A 12 12.07 -0.77 -12.88
C CYS A 12 12.65 -0.05 -14.10
N GLY A 13 12.33 1.23 -14.31
CA GLY A 13 12.80 2.01 -15.45
C GLY A 13 12.14 1.65 -16.80
N HIS A 14 11.26 0.64 -16.84
CA HIS A 14 10.61 0.26 -18.10
C HIS A 14 9.58 1.29 -18.53
N TYR A 15 9.53 1.59 -19.83
CA TYR A 15 8.48 2.40 -20.43
C TYR A 15 7.18 1.61 -20.54
N VAL A 16 6.07 2.18 -20.08
CA VAL A 16 4.73 1.61 -20.24
C VAL A 16 3.74 2.69 -20.63
N ALA A 17 2.77 2.32 -21.49
CA ALA A 17 1.71 3.22 -21.91
C ALA A 17 0.79 3.64 -20.75
N VAL A 18 0.56 2.73 -19.79
CA VAL A 18 -0.28 2.98 -18.62
C VAL A 18 0.50 2.72 -17.34
N ARG A 19 0.45 3.69 -16.43
CA ARG A 19 1.04 3.60 -15.09
C ARG A 19 -0.03 3.74 -14.01
N GLN A 20 0.26 3.13 -12.87
CA GLN A 20 -0.56 3.16 -11.68
C GLN A 20 0.13 3.96 -10.59
N LYS A 21 -0.67 4.67 -9.79
CA LYS A 21 -0.21 5.46 -8.66
C LYS A 21 -0.10 4.56 -7.43
N ALA A 22 1.13 4.18 -7.07
CA ALA A 22 1.41 3.52 -5.81
C ALA A 22 1.65 4.58 -4.73
N HIS A 23 1.03 4.42 -3.57
CA HIS A 23 1.29 5.29 -2.42
C HIS A 23 2.40 4.67 -1.58
N ILE A 24 3.40 5.43 -1.15
CA ILE A 24 4.48 4.90 -0.30
C ILE A 24 3.91 4.56 1.09
N VAL A 25 3.26 5.52 1.75
CA VAL A 25 2.50 5.35 2.99
C VAL A 25 1.00 5.52 2.74
N SER A 26 0.17 4.73 3.43
CA SER A 26 -1.29 4.84 3.33
C SER A 26 -1.86 6.00 4.15
N GLU A 27 -1.11 6.45 5.15
CA GLU A 27 -1.45 7.54 6.05
C GLU A 27 -1.09 8.92 5.46
N GLY A 28 -1.85 9.97 5.79
CA GLY A 28 -1.48 11.35 5.44
C GLY A 28 -1.77 11.78 3.99
N LYS A 29 -0.95 12.73 3.47
CA LYS A 29 -1.18 13.36 2.17
C LYS A 29 -0.90 12.40 1.02
N LYS A 30 -1.89 12.19 0.15
CA LYS A 30 -1.83 11.30 -1.03
C LYS A 30 -1.26 11.97 -2.29
N ARG A 31 -0.28 12.86 -2.13
CA ARG A 31 0.27 13.68 -3.23
C ARG A 31 1.77 13.93 -3.04
N GLY A 32 2.46 14.26 -4.13
CA GLY A 32 3.88 14.63 -4.10
C GLY A 32 4.77 13.44 -3.74
N VAL A 33 5.65 13.62 -2.75
CA VAL A 33 6.67 12.65 -2.33
C VAL A 33 6.13 11.28 -1.91
N ASN A 34 4.83 11.17 -1.62
CA ASN A 34 4.18 9.93 -1.25
C ASN A 34 3.67 9.11 -2.46
N LEU A 35 3.90 9.55 -3.68
CA LEU A 35 3.42 8.88 -4.89
C LEU A 35 4.58 8.36 -5.73
N LEU A 36 4.44 7.11 -6.17
CA LEU A 36 5.25 6.49 -7.21
C LEU A 36 4.38 6.18 -8.43
N MET A 37 4.89 6.51 -9.60
CA MET A 37 4.31 6.19 -10.91
C MET A 37 4.92 4.89 -11.44
N LEU A 38 4.23 3.77 -11.22
CA LEU A 38 4.73 2.43 -11.48
C LEU A 38 3.99 1.74 -12.63
N CYS A 39 4.63 0.80 -13.32
CA CYS A 39 3.90 -0.15 -14.17
C CYS A 39 3.02 -1.09 -13.31
N PRO A 40 1.98 -1.73 -13.87
CA PRO A 40 1.08 -2.60 -13.10
C PRO A 40 1.80 -3.69 -12.30
N THR A 41 2.81 -4.34 -12.90
CA THR A 41 3.61 -5.35 -12.22
C THR A 41 4.38 -4.78 -11.04
N CYS A 42 5.06 -3.65 -11.22
CA CYS A 42 5.81 -3.01 -10.15
C CYS A 42 4.91 -2.48 -9.04
N HIS A 43 3.71 -1.99 -9.39
CA HIS A 43 2.71 -1.58 -8.41
C HIS A 43 2.33 -2.74 -7.48
N ILE A 44 1.97 -3.89 -8.06
CA ILE A 44 1.61 -5.09 -7.28
C ILE A 44 2.81 -5.53 -6.43
N MET A 45 3.99 -5.68 -7.04
CA MET A 45 5.19 -6.12 -6.35
C MET A 45 5.58 -5.20 -5.18
N PHE A 46 5.43 -3.89 -5.37
CA PHE A 46 5.74 -2.90 -4.35
C PHE A 46 4.86 -3.09 -3.11
N ASP A 47 3.55 -3.21 -3.33
CA ASP A 47 2.55 -3.33 -2.27
C ASP A 47 2.49 -4.72 -1.61
N THR A 48 2.87 -5.78 -2.32
CA THR A 48 2.75 -7.16 -1.79
C THR A 48 4.05 -7.69 -1.20
N HIS A 49 5.20 -7.26 -1.73
CA HIS A 49 6.49 -7.82 -1.35
C HIS A 49 7.49 -6.78 -0.87
N VAL A 50 7.64 -5.65 -1.56
CA VAL A 50 8.70 -4.69 -1.24
C VAL A 50 8.43 -4.00 0.09
N LYS A 51 7.24 -3.41 0.31
CA LYS A 51 6.92 -2.73 1.57
C LYS A 51 7.07 -3.65 2.79
N PRO A 52 6.51 -4.88 2.82
CA PRO A 52 6.70 -5.77 3.98
C PRO A 52 8.16 -6.18 4.20
N LYS A 53 8.95 -6.33 3.13
CA LYS A 53 10.39 -6.64 3.26
C LYS A 53 11.17 -5.46 3.84
N ILE A 54 10.90 -4.24 3.37
CA ILE A 54 11.53 -3.02 3.90
C ILE A 54 11.18 -2.85 5.38
N TYR A 55 9.91 -3.02 5.74
CA TYR A 55 9.49 -2.95 7.14
C TYR A 55 10.28 -3.92 8.02
N LYS A 56 10.35 -5.21 7.63
CA LYS A 56 11.11 -6.23 8.37
C LYS A 56 12.59 -5.87 8.48
N ALA A 57 13.22 -5.46 7.38
CA ALA A 57 14.63 -5.08 7.36
C ALA A 57 14.93 -3.89 8.30
N LEU A 58 14.04 -2.89 8.37
CA LEU A 58 14.20 -1.75 9.27
C LEU A 58 14.05 -2.14 10.74
N ILE A 59 13.10 -3.04 11.06
CA ILE A 59 12.97 -3.59 12.41
C ILE A 59 14.23 -4.38 12.80
N GLU A 60 14.74 -5.22 11.90
CA GLU A 60 15.99 -5.97 12.13
C GLU A 60 17.21 -5.06 12.30
N ALA A 61 17.21 -3.89 11.64
CA ALA A 61 18.22 -2.85 11.81
C ALA A 61 18.06 -2.02 13.11
N GLY A 62 17.06 -2.31 13.95
CA GLY A 62 16.84 -1.66 15.24
C GLY A 62 15.92 -0.44 15.22
N VAL A 63 15.24 -0.15 14.10
CA VAL A 63 14.21 0.89 14.06
C VAL A 63 13.00 0.44 14.87
N ARG A 64 12.45 1.32 15.72
CA ARG A 64 11.29 0.99 16.55
C ARG A 64 10.03 0.87 15.69
N LYS A 65 9.17 -0.10 16.00
CA LYS A 65 7.92 -0.36 15.25
C LYS A 65 7.01 0.87 15.19
N GLU A 66 6.89 1.58 16.30
CA GLU A 66 6.10 2.81 16.45
C GLU A 66 6.59 3.98 15.58
N ASP A 67 7.85 3.96 15.14
CA ASP A 67 8.40 4.98 14.23
C ASP A 67 8.19 4.62 12.75
N LEU A 68 7.67 3.42 12.45
CA LEU A 68 7.44 2.95 11.09
C LEU A 68 5.95 3.04 10.68
N PRO A 69 5.65 3.31 9.40
CA PRO A 69 4.28 3.30 8.90
C PRO A 69 3.64 1.92 9.06
N LYS A 70 2.48 1.85 9.74
CA LYS A 70 1.72 0.60 9.91
C LYS A 70 1.33 -0.02 8.56
N SER A 71 1.08 0.83 7.56
CA SER A 71 0.78 0.42 6.20
C SER A 71 1.87 -0.42 5.52
N TRP A 72 3.10 -0.45 6.04
CA TRP A 72 4.18 -1.27 5.50
C TRP A 72 4.26 -2.67 6.11
N GLU A 73 3.60 -2.91 7.24
CA GLU A 73 3.70 -4.18 7.97
C GLU A 73 3.11 -5.37 7.19
N LYS A 74 2.04 -5.13 6.42
CA LYS A 74 1.24 -6.17 5.75
C LYS A 74 1.04 -5.86 4.27
N SER A 75 0.89 -6.90 3.46
CA SER A 75 0.54 -6.75 2.05
C SER A 75 -0.86 -6.17 1.86
N ILE A 76 -1.10 -5.51 0.73
CA ILE A 76 -2.44 -4.98 0.38
C ILE A 76 -3.52 -6.06 0.36
N TYR A 77 -3.19 -7.29 -0.04
CA TYR A 77 -4.16 -8.39 -0.06
C TYR A 77 -4.54 -8.84 1.36
N GLN A 78 -3.57 -8.87 2.27
CA GLN A 78 -3.85 -9.16 3.67
C GLN A 78 -4.70 -8.05 4.30
N GLN A 79 -4.39 -6.79 4.01
CA GLN A 79 -5.20 -5.64 4.45
C GLN A 79 -6.64 -5.74 3.90
N ALA A 80 -6.80 -6.06 2.62
CA ALA A 80 -8.11 -6.22 1.97
C ALA A 80 -8.91 -7.41 2.54
N ALA A 81 -8.25 -8.52 2.83
CA ALA A 81 -8.87 -9.69 3.46
C ALA A 81 -9.38 -9.35 4.88
N GLU A 82 -8.55 -8.69 5.70
CA GLU A 82 -8.91 -8.25 7.05
C GLU A 82 -10.07 -7.25 7.03
N ALA A 83 -10.06 -6.29 6.08
CA ALA A 83 -11.16 -5.34 5.90
C ALA A 83 -12.46 -6.05 5.49
N SER A 84 -12.37 -7.01 4.58
CA SER A 84 -13.52 -7.80 4.11
C SER A 84 -14.12 -8.65 5.23
N GLN A 85 -13.29 -9.28 6.05
CA GLN A 85 -13.72 -10.05 7.21
C GLN A 85 -14.41 -9.17 8.25
N LYS A 86 -13.83 -8.01 8.60
CA LYS A 86 -14.44 -7.03 9.52
C LYS A 86 -15.81 -6.55 9.03
N ALA A 87 -15.94 -6.26 7.74
CA ALA A 87 -17.22 -5.85 7.15
C ALA A 87 -18.29 -6.96 7.26
N ARG A 88 -17.92 -8.23 7.04
CA ARG A 88 -18.83 -9.37 7.19
C ARG A 88 -19.29 -9.58 8.65
N GLN A 89 -18.39 -9.41 9.61
CA GLN A 89 -18.73 -9.55 11.04
C GLN A 89 -19.70 -8.45 11.51
N ARG A 90 -19.53 -7.21 11.04
CA ARG A 90 -20.48 -6.11 11.34
C ARG A 90 -21.89 -6.37 10.83
N LYS A 91 -22.03 -7.03 9.67
CA LYS A 91 -23.35 -7.43 9.13
C LYS A 91 -24.01 -8.58 9.90
N LYS A 92 -23.26 -9.30 10.74
CA LYS A 92 -23.75 -10.40 11.58
C LYS A 92 -23.93 -9.99 13.07
N GLY A 93 -23.76 -8.70 13.41
CA GLY A 93 -24.14 -8.16 14.72
C GLY A 93 -25.65 -8.26 14.96
N PRO A 94 -26.10 -8.33 16.23
CA PRO A 94 -27.38 -8.93 16.59
C PRO A 94 -28.55 -8.18 15.95
N SER A 95 -29.48 -8.94 15.37
CA SER A 95 -30.80 -8.44 15.00
C SER A 95 -31.55 -8.02 16.27
N SER A 96 -31.37 -6.78 16.72
CA SER A 96 -32.33 -6.14 17.61
C SER A 96 -33.54 -5.71 16.76
N ARG A 97 -34.43 -6.68 16.48
CA ARG A 97 -35.83 -6.43 16.10
C ARG A 97 -36.71 -7.30 16.99
N SER A 98 -37.20 -6.67 18.07
CA SER A 98 -38.50 -6.93 18.70
C SER A 98 -39.09 -5.53 18.94
N PRO A 99 -40.40 -5.30 18.75
CA PRO A 99 -41.48 -6.06 19.41
C PRO A 99 -42.11 -7.13 18.53
#